data_AF-A0A7Z1CXG1-F1
#
_entry.id   AF-A0A7Z1CXG1-F1
#
_cell.length_a   1.000
_cell.length_b   1.000
_cell.length_c   1.000
_cell.angle_alpha   90.00
_cell.angle_beta   90.00
_cell.angle_gamma   90.00
#
_symmetry.space_group_name_H-M   'P 1'
#
loop_
_entity.id
_entity.type
_entity.pdbx_description
1 polymer ?
#
loop_
_entity_poly.entity_id
_entity_poly.type
_entity_poly.pdbx_seq_one_letter_code
_entity_poly.pdbx_strand_id
1 'polypeptide(L)'
;MKTELTLNALQSMNAQEYEDIRAAGSDMRRNLTHEVMREVDAPANWMMNGEYGSEFGGFFPVQVRFTPAHERFHLALCSPGDVS
;
A
#
# COMPACT_ATOMS: atom_id res chain seq x y z
N MET A 1 2.27 -20.94 6.08
CA MET A 1 3.28 -20.02 6.67
C MET A 1 2.83 -18.62 6.37
N LYS A 2 2.51 -17.79 7.37
CA LYS A 2 2.46 -16.34 7.18
C LYS A 2 3.90 -15.87 7.23
N THR A 3 4.51 -15.61 6.08
CA THR A 3 5.79 -14.91 6.05
C THR A 3 5.51 -13.49 6.50
N GLU A 4 6.05 -13.09 7.65
CA GLU A 4 5.88 -11.74 8.18
C GLU A 4 6.67 -10.77 7.29
N LEU A 5 6.00 -9.81 6.66
CA LEU A 5 6.64 -8.82 5.79
C LEU A 5 7.18 -7.67 6.66
N THR A 6 8.38 -7.88 7.20
CA THR A 6 9.09 -6.84 7.97
C THR A 6 9.44 -5.62 7.10
N LEU A 7 9.73 -4.46 7.72
CA LEU A 7 10.22 -3.27 7.00
C LEU A 7 11.43 -3.57 6.09
N ASN A 8 12.38 -4.37 6.56
CA ASN A 8 13.55 -4.75 5.76
C ASN A 8 13.15 -5.56 4.52
N ALA A 9 12.13 -6.43 4.64
CA ALA A 9 11.60 -7.16 3.50
C ALA A 9 10.99 -6.20 2.48
N LEU A 10 10.13 -5.27 2.92
CA LEU A 10 9.50 -4.26 2.06
C LEU A 10 10.55 -3.40 1.31
N GLN A 11 11.61 -2.97 1.99
CA GLN A 11 12.69 -2.19 1.40
C GLN A 11 13.54 -2.96 0.39
N SER A 12 13.63 -4.29 0.54
CA SER A 12 14.41 -5.16 -0.34
C SER A 12 13.66 -5.64 -1.58
N MET A 13 12.32 -5.52 -1.58
CA MET A 13 11.48 -5.98 -2.67
C MET A 13 11.66 -5.12 -3.92
N ASN A 14 11.74 -5.78 -5.07
CA ASN A 14 11.70 -5.13 -6.37
C ASN A 14 10.25 -5.01 -6.90
N ALA A 15 10.06 -4.28 -8.00
CA ALA A 15 8.75 -4.03 -8.60
C ALA A 15 7.96 -5.32 -8.93
N GLN A 16 8.62 -6.35 -9.48
CA GLN A 16 7.96 -7.60 -9.84
C GLN A 16 7.48 -8.36 -8.59
N GLU A 17 8.22 -8.32 -7.48
CA GLU A 17 7.81 -8.97 -6.24
C GLU A 17 6.57 -8.31 -5.62
N TYR A 18 6.42 -6.98 -5.75
CA TYR A 18 5.19 -6.30 -5.38
C TYR A 18 4.01 -6.78 -6.25
N GLU A 19 4.23 -6.91 -7.56
CA GLU A 19 3.22 -7.36 -8.51
C GLU A 19 2.79 -8.81 -8.29
N ASP A 20 3.74 -9.70 -8.00
CA ASP A 20 3.47 -11.11 -7.73
C ASP A 20 2.59 -11.27 -6.49
N ILE A 21 2.78 -10.46 -5.45
CA ILE A 21 1.90 -10.47 -4.26
C ILE A 21 0.50 -9.95 -4.60
N ARG A 22 0.39 -8.91 -5.44
CA ARG A 22 -0.92 -8.44 -5.95
C ARG A 22 -1.62 -9.57 -6.72
N ALA A 23 -0.90 -10.25 -7.61
CA ALA A 23 -1.41 -11.33 -8.44
C ALA A 23 -1.77 -12.59 -7.64
N ALA A 24 -1.12 -12.83 -6.49
CA ALA A 24 -1.42 -13.94 -5.59
C ALA A 24 -2.81 -13.85 -4.94
N GLY A 25 -3.48 -12.69 -5.01
CA GLY A 25 -4.88 -12.52 -4.66
C GLY A 25 -5.15 -11.44 -3.60
N SER A 26 -6.43 -11.13 -3.41
CA SER A 26 -6.88 -10.00 -2.58
C SER A 26 -6.42 -10.09 -1.12
N ASP A 27 -6.45 -11.28 -0.51
CA ASP A 27 -6.00 -11.46 0.89
C ASP A 27 -4.50 -11.20 1.05
N MET A 28 -3.69 -11.63 0.07
CA MET A 28 -2.24 -11.41 0.05
C MET A 28 -1.92 -9.94 -0.16
N ARG A 29 -2.58 -9.29 -1.12
CA ARG A 29 -2.46 -7.85 -1.37
C ARG A 29 -2.89 -7.02 -0.16
N ARG A 30 -3.97 -7.41 0.52
CA ARG A 30 -4.43 -6.75 1.75
C ARG A 30 -3.39 -6.84 2.85
N ASN A 31 -2.78 -8.02 3.04
CA ASN A 31 -1.73 -8.20 4.03
C ASN A 31 -0.52 -7.30 3.74
N LEU A 32 -0.03 -7.28 2.49
CA LEU A 32 1.06 -6.38 2.08
C LEU A 32 0.71 -4.89 2.30
N THR A 33 -0.52 -4.49 1.97
CA THR A 33 -1.01 -3.12 2.16
C THR A 33 -1.01 -2.73 3.65
N HIS A 34 -1.45 -3.64 4.54
CA HIS A 34 -1.43 -3.42 5.98
C HIS A 34 -0.02 -3.33 6.55
N GLU A 35 0.91 -4.13 6.04
CA GLU A 35 2.31 -4.07 6.46
C GLU A 35 2.95 -2.74 6.05
N VAL A 36 2.68 -2.22 4.85
CA VAL A 36 3.11 -0.87 4.47
C VAL A 36 2.48 0.20 5.36
N MET A 37 1.17 0.13 5.60
CA MET A 37 0.45 1.10 6.45
C MET A 37 0.94 1.10 7.90
N ARG A 38 1.45 -0.03 8.40
CA ARG A 38 1.99 -0.15 9.76
C ARG A 38 3.32 0.60 9.94
N GLU A 39 4.10 0.74 8.87
CA GLU A 39 5.43 1.38 8.90
C GLU A 39 5.39 2.90 8.66
N VAL A 40 4.19 3.49 8.52
CA VAL A 40 4.00 4.91 8.25
C VAL A 40 2.98 5.53 9.20
N ASP A 41 3.31 6.71 9.73
CA ASP A 41 2.43 7.45 10.62
C ASP A 41 1.57 8.45 9.84
N ALA A 42 0.27 8.46 10.10
CA ALA A 42 -0.63 9.50 9.62
C ALA A 42 -0.53 10.74 10.53
N PRO A 43 -0.49 11.96 9.96
CA PRO A 43 -0.59 13.18 10.76
C PRO A 43 -1.88 13.23 11.58
N ALA A 44 -1.87 13.97 12.70
CA ALA A 44 -3.08 14.16 13.50
C ALA A 44 -4.22 14.78 12.66
N ASN A 45 -5.44 14.27 12.83
CA ASN A 45 -6.64 14.64 12.06
C ASN A 45 -6.58 14.29 10.57
N TRP A 46 -5.76 13.32 10.17
CA TRP A 46 -5.76 12.76 8.83
C TRP A 46 -6.24 11.32 8.84
N MET A 47 -6.93 10.94 7.77
CA MET A 47 -7.30 9.56 7.50
C MET A 47 -6.22 8.91 6.65
N MET A 48 -5.88 7.65 6.96
CA MET A 48 -4.97 6.80 6.18
C MET A 48 -5.74 5.57 5.69
N ASN A 49 -5.87 5.44 4.36
CA ASN A 49 -6.65 4.37 3.74
C ASN A 49 -5.82 3.66 2.67
N GLY A 50 -5.73 2.33 2.75
CA GLY A 50 -5.16 1.49 1.69
C GLY A 50 -6.19 1.12 0.62
N GLU A 51 -5.71 0.84 -0.60
CA GLU A 51 -6.52 0.25 -1.67
C GLU A 51 -6.54 -1.28 -1.58
N TYR A 52 -7.72 -1.89 -1.63
CA TYR A 52 -7.91 -3.34 -1.56
C TYR A 52 -8.45 -3.97 -2.86
N GLY A 53 -9.02 -3.15 -3.75
CA GLY A 53 -9.49 -3.56 -5.06
C GLY A 53 -9.00 -2.61 -6.15
N SER A 54 -9.81 -1.63 -6.49
CA SER A 54 -9.50 -0.63 -7.54
C SER A 54 -10.16 0.72 -7.26
N GLU A 55 -10.59 0.95 -6.03
CA GLU A 55 -11.27 2.16 -5.57
C GLU A 55 -10.42 3.43 -5.72
N PHE A 56 -9.10 3.29 -5.84
CA PHE A 56 -8.18 4.39 -6.09
C PHE A 56 -7.53 4.33 -7.48
N GLY A 57 -7.98 3.42 -8.34
CA GLY A 57 -7.56 3.27 -9.74
C GLY A 57 -6.88 1.93 -10.06
N GLY A 58 -6.41 1.18 -9.05
CA GLY A 58 -5.81 -0.15 -9.25
C GLY A 58 -4.44 -0.15 -9.92
N PHE A 59 -3.80 1.01 -10.06
CA PHE A 59 -2.55 1.13 -10.83
C PHE A 59 -1.34 0.50 -10.15
N PHE A 60 -1.26 0.59 -8.82
CA PHE A 60 -0.10 0.16 -8.04
C PHE A 60 -0.43 -1.07 -7.18
N PRO A 61 0.53 -1.98 -6.95
CA PRO A 61 0.36 -3.09 -6.01
C PRO A 61 -0.11 -2.65 -4.64
N VAL A 62 0.50 -1.60 -4.09
CA VAL A 62 0.05 -0.91 -2.89
C VAL A 62 -0.16 0.56 -3.21
N GLN A 63 -1.34 1.08 -2.86
CA GLN A 63 -1.57 2.52 -2.78
C GLN A 63 -2.20 2.86 -1.43
N VAL A 64 -1.64 3.85 -0.74
CA VAL A 64 -2.17 4.37 0.52
C VAL A 64 -2.44 5.86 0.37
N ARG A 65 -3.67 6.29 0.63
CA ARG A 65 -4.08 7.69 0.61
C ARG A 65 -4.11 8.29 2.00
N PHE A 66 -3.56 9.49 2.12
CA PHE A 66 -3.56 10.32 3.31
C PHE A 66 -4.40 11.56 3.03
N THR A 67 -5.51 11.72 3.77
CA THR A 67 -6.47 12.80 3.54
C THR A 67 -6.68 13.62 4.82
N PRO A 68 -6.43 14.94 4.82
CA PRO A 68 -6.77 15.82 5.95
C PRO A 68 -8.28 15.86 6.17
N ALA A 69 -8.71 16.15 7.41
CA ALA A 69 -10.13 16.25 7.78
C ALA A 69 -10.97 17.21 6.91
N HIS A 70 -10.36 18.21 6.26
CA HIS A 70 -11.08 19.13 5.37
C HIS A 70 -11.20 18.65 3.92
N GLU A 71 -10.57 17.52 3.55
CA GLU A 71 -10.69 16.79 2.28
C GLU A 71 -10.35 17.54 0.97
N ARG A 72 -9.99 18.82 1.03
CA ARG A 72 -9.57 19.64 -0.14
C ARG A 72 -8.44 19.06 -1.01
N PHE A 73 -7.61 18.18 -0.45
CA PHE A 73 -6.56 17.46 -1.19
C PHE A 73 -6.28 16.13 -0.48
N HIS A 74 -5.47 15.27 -1.10
CA HIS A 74 -4.89 14.10 -0.45
C HIS A 74 -3.48 13.86 -1.00
N LEU A 75 -2.65 13.13 -0.25
CA LEU A 75 -1.40 12.57 -0.76
C LEU A 75 -1.61 11.07 -1.00
N ALA A 76 -0.92 10.52 -2.00
CA ALA A 76 -0.93 9.08 -2.28
C ALA A 76 0.51 8.55 -2.27
N LEU A 77 0.77 7.58 -1.41
CA LEU A 77 1.98 6.76 -1.45
C LEU A 77 1.71 5.61 -2.42
N CYS A 78 2.53 5.49 -3.46
CA CYS A 78 2.41 4.49 -4.52
C CYS A 78 3.66 3.61 -4.52
N SER A 79 3.50 2.29 -4.44
CA SER A 79 4.62 1.35 -4.46
C SER A 79 5.24 1.21 -5.84
N PRO A 80 6.44 0.61 -5.93
CA PRO A 80 6.94 0.03 -7.17
C PRO A 80 5.94 -0.98 -7.76
N GLY A 81 6.00 -1.15 -9.08
CA GLY A 81 5.21 -2.12 -9.83
C GLY A 81 5.40 -1.93 -11.34
N ASP A 82 4.44 -2.37 -12.14
CA ASP A 82 4.55 -2.23 -13.61
C ASP A 82 4.62 -0.77 -14.09
N VAL A 83 4.11 0.16 -13.28
CA VAL A 83 3.95 1.59 -13.63
C VAL A 83 5.16 2.45 -13.23
N SER A 84 5.85 2.13 -12.14
CA SER A 84 6.92 2.95 -11.54
C SER A 84 7.96 2.14 -10.79
#